data_AF-X0XQ69-F1
#
_entry.id   AF-X0XQ69-F1
#
_cell.length_a   1.000
_cell.length_b   1.000
_cell.length_c   1.000
_cell.angle_alpha   90.00
_cell.angle_beta   90.00
_cell.angle_gamma   90.00
#
_symmetry.space_group_name_H-M   'P 1'
#
loop_
_entity.id
_entity.type
_entity.pdbx_description
1 polymer ?
#
loop_
_entity_poly.entity_id
_entity_poly.type
_entity_poly.pdbx_seq_one_letter_code
_entity_poly.pdbx_strand_id
1 'polypeptide(L)'
;VHIAPAFGEDDYNIGQEFGLPFIQPIDEKGYFDDSIPELAGKYFKIHREDIGKKNVWDTDKWVVDQLKKMGKLLDVRDYAHDYPFCWRCKRALLYYARESWFIQMSRFREDLLETNAKVNWVPKMIGTGRFGNFLDKVRDWAISRERFWGTPLPIWICNDRECNHMLAIGSYEELKTLSKGNVVLEDYHKPMIDEVLISCPKCKSDMNRTPEVIDCWYDSGAAPFAQYHYPFENKELVDNGGAYPVDFIAEGMDQTRGWF
;
A
#
# COMPACT_ATOMS: atom_id res chain seq x y z
N VAL A 1 -7.62 -17.02 -21.04
CA VAL A 1 -7.32 -16.88 -19.59
C VAL A 1 -8.63 -16.51 -18.91
N HIS A 2 -8.93 -17.08 -17.73
CA HIS A 2 -10.10 -16.65 -16.96
C HIS A 2 -9.88 -15.21 -16.49
N ILE A 3 -10.90 -14.35 -16.56
CA ILE A 3 -10.81 -12.93 -16.19
C ILE A 3 -11.67 -12.71 -14.95
N ALA A 4 -11.05 -12.23 -13.87
CA ALA A 4 -11.68 -11.84 -12.62
C ALA A 4 -11.17 -10.45 -12.19
N PRO A 5 -11.85 -9.35 -12.60
CA PRO A 5 -11.33 -7.98 -12.47
C PRO A 5 -10.94 -7.56 -11.03
N ALA A 6 -11.52 -8.18 -10.01
CA ALA A 6 -11.22 -7.85 -8.61
C ALA A 6 -9.92 -8.47 -8.07
N PHE A 7 -9.27 -9.38 -8.81
CA PHE A 7 -8.17 -10.23 -8.29
C PHE A 7 -6.90 -10.24 -9.16
N GLY A 8 -6.82 -9.40 -10.18
CA GLY A 8 -5.64 -9.28 -11.05
C GLY A 8 -5.55 -7.91 -11.69
N GLU A 9 -4.34 -7.38 -11.86
CA GLU A 9 -4.11 -6.05 -12.46
C GLU A 9 -4.51 -6.02 -13.94
N ASP A 10 -4.06 -7.01 -14.73
CA ASP A 10 -4.42 -7.12 -16.14
C ASP A 10 -5.93 -7.37 -16.31
N ASP A 11 -6.51 -8.22 -15.46
CA ASP A 11 -7.94 -8.50 -15.41
C ASP A 11 -8.76 -7.25 -15.07
N TYR A 12 -8.26 -6.41 -14.15
CA TYR A 12 -8.87 -5.13 -13.80
C TYR A 12 -8.85 -4.16 -14.98
N ASN A 13 -7.69 -4.02 -15.64
CA ASN A 13 -7.53 -3.13 -16.79
C ASN A 13 -8.44 -3.53 -17.96
N ILE A 14 -8.47 -4.82 -18.31
CA ILE A 14 -9.39 -5.37 -19.33
C ILE A 14 -10.85 -5.19 -18.87
N GLY A 15 -11.13 -5.41 -17.59
CA GLY A 15 -12.46 -5.20 -17.01
C GLY A 15 -12.96 -3.77 -17.17
N GLN A 16 -12.10 -2.77 -16.95
CA GLN A 16 -12.42 -1.37 -17.17
C GLN A 16 -12.62 -1.05 -18.66
N GLU A 17 -11.71 -1.50 -19.52
CA GLU A 17 -11.76 -1.23 -20.97
C GLU A 17 -13.06 -1.72 -21.61
N PHE A 18 -13.49 -2.93 -21.24
CA PHE A 18 -14.68 -3.57 -21.83
C PHE A 18 -15.95 -3.43 -20.98
N GLY A 19 -15.89 -2.72 -19.86
CA GLY A 19 -17.05 -2.54 -18.96
C GLY A 19 -17.57 -3.85 -18.36
N LEU A 20 -16.66 -4.76 -17.99
CA LEU A 20 -17.03 -6.04 -17.38
C LEU A 20 -17.56 -5.86 -15.94
N PRO A 21 -18.43 -6.77 -15.45
CA PRO A 21 -18.86 -6.74 -14.06
C PRO A 21 -17.69 -6.85 -13.07
N PHE A 22 -17.71 -5.99 -12.05
CA PHE A 22 -16.76 -6.05 -10.94
C PHE A 22 -17.35 -6.92 -9.82
N ILE A 23 -16.89 -8.17 -9.71
CA ILE A 23 -17.36 -9.14 -8.72
C ILE A 23 -16.25 -9.43 -7.73
N GLN A 24 -16.46 -9.07 -6.46
CA GLN A 24 -15.49 -9.23 -5.38
C GLN A 24 -16.16 -9.90 -4.16
N PRO A 25 -16.36 -11.23 -4.19
CA PRO A 25 -17.14 -11.94 -3.17
C PRO A 25 -16.32 -12.28 -1.92
N ILE A 26 -15.11 -11.74 -1.79
CA ILE A 26 -14.19 -11.98 -0.67
C ILE A 26 -14.06 -10.65 0.06
N ASP A 27 -14.22 -10.67 1.37
CA ASP A 27 -14.07 -9.50 2.24
C ASP A 27 -12.60 -9.15 2.51
N GLU A 28 -12.37 -8.02 3.18
CA GLU A 28 -11.03 -7.55 3.56
C GLU A 28 -10.27 -8.50 4.50
N LYS A 29 -10.97 -9.44 5.14
CA LYS A 29 -10.38 -10.45 6.01
C LYS A 29 -10.01 -11.73 5.26
N GLY A 30 -10.38 -11.85 3.98
CA GLY A 30 -10.13 -13.01 3.13
C GLY A 30 -11.21 -14.09 3.23
N TYR A 31 -12.39 -13.76 3.75
CA TYR A 31 -13.53 -14.66 3.84
C TYR A 31 -14.58 -14.32 2.78
N PHE A 32 -15.27 -15.32 2.25
CA PHE A 32 -16.37 -15.04 1.33
C PHE A 32 -17.55 -14.40 2.05
N ASP A 33 -18.18 -13.45 1.37
CA ASP A 33 -19.42 -12.80 1.78
C ASP A 33 -20.66 -13.64 1.44
N ASP A 34 -21.84 -13.08 1.70
CA ASP A 34 -23.13 -13.75 1.47
C ASP A 34 -23.55 -13.78 -0.01
N SER A 35 -22.77 -13.19 -0.92
CA SER A 35 -23.07 -13.25 -2.37
C SER A 35 -22.89 -14.66 -2.93
N ILE A 36 -22.12 -15.51 -2.25
CA ILE A 36 -21.99 -16.95 -2.54
C ILE A 36 -22.35 -17.73 -1.26
N PRO A 37 -23.64 -18.03 -1.03
CA PRO A 37 -24.13 -18.61 0.23
C PRO A 37 -23.41 -19.89 0.68
N GLU A 38 -22.96 -20.73 -0.26
CA GLU A 38 -22.25 -21.98 0.05
C GLU A 38 -20.82 -21.74 0.55
N LEU A 39 -20.25 -20.58 0.25
CA LEU A 39 -18.92 -20.15 0.68
C LEU A 39 -18.97 -19.10 1.80
N ALA A 40 -20.13 -18.55 2.15
CA ALA A 40 -20.25 -17.52 3.17
C ALA A 40 -19.49 -17.89 4.47
N GLY A 41 -18.60 -16.99 4.90
CA GLY A 41 -17.74 -17.16 6.08
C GLY A 41 -16.61 -18.19 5.92
N LYS A 42 -16.35 -18.69 4.71
CA LYS A 42 -15.22 -19.58 4.41
C LYS A 42 -14.01 -18.78 3.95
N TYR A 43 -12.82 -19.20 4.36
CA TYR A 43 -11.58 -18.52 4.01
C TYR A 43 -11.11 -18.91 2.60
N PHE A 44 -10.56 -17.97 1.83
CA PHE A 44 -10.29 -18.19 0.40
C PHE A 44 -9.23 -19.25 0.09
N LYS A 45 -8.25 -19.47 0.98
CA LYS A 45 -7.11 -20.36 0.75
C LYS A 45 -6.74 -21.12 2.02
N ILE A 46 -6.40 -22.40 1.93
CA ILE A 46 -5.91 -23.13 3.10
C ILE A 46 -4.73 -22.42 3.78
N HIS A 47 -4.74 -22.33 5.11
CA HIS A 47 -3.62 -21.78 5.85
C HIS A 47 -2.39 -22.69 5.71
N ARG A 48 -1.21 -22.08 5.58
CA ARG A 48 0.05 -22.83 5.34
C ARG A 48 0.33 -23.89 6.41
N GLU A 49 0.02 -23.58 7.67
CA GLU A 49 0.19 -24.48 8.80
C GLU A 49 -0.81 -25.64 8.83
N ASP A 50 -1.88 -25.55 8.05
CA ASP A 50 -2.94 -26.54 7.97
C ASP A 50 -2.85 -27.45 6.73
N ILE A 51 -1.88 -27.20 5.84
CA ILE A 51 -1.64 -28.02 4.66
C ILE A 51 -1.36 -29.47 5.11
N GLY A 52 -2.13 -30.42 4.55
CA GLY A 52 -2.03 -31.85 4.84
C GLY A 52 -2.77 -32.31 6.10
N LYS A 53 -3.34 -31.40 6.90
CA LYS A 53 -4.22 -31.77 8.02
C LYS A 53 -5.57 -32.26 7.50
N LYS A 54 -6.17 -33.20 8.24
CA LYS A 54 -7.52 -33.70 7.97
C LYS A 54 -8.56 -32.73 8.56
N ASN A 55 -9.75 -32.69 7.95
CA ASN A 55 -10.90 -31.88 8.40
C ASN A 55 -10.67 -30.35 8.41
N VAL A 56 -9.76 -29.86 7.58
CA VAL A 56 -9.58 -28.43 7.34
C VAL A 56 -10.38 -28.03 6.11
N TRP A 57 -11.02 -26.86 6.17
CA TRP A 57 -11.70 -26.30 5.01
C TRP A 57 -10.69 -25.92 3.92
N ASP A 58 -10.99 -26.32 2.69
CA ASP A 58 -10.19 -26.01 1.51
C ASP A 58 -11.13 -25.56 0.38
N THR A 59 -11.13 -24.25 0.12
CA THR A 59 -11.94 -23.63 -0.93
C THR A 59 -11.56 -24.13 -2.32
N ASP A 60 -10.25 -24.31 -2.60
CA ASP A 60 -9.80 -24.77 -3.91
C ASP A 60 -10.36 -26.18 -4.18
N LYS A 61 -10.28 -27.06 -3.18
CA LYS A 61 -10.86 -28.40 -3.27
C LYS A 61 -12.38 -28.37 -3.45
N TRP A 62 -13.08 -27.51 -2.71
CA TRP A 62 -14.52 -27.37 -2.85
C TRP A 62 -14.90 -26.92 -4.27
N VAL A 63 -14.19 -25.94 -4.86
CA VAL A 63 -14.43 -25.47 -6.22
C VAL A 63 -14.23 -26.59 -7.24
N VAL A 64 -13.14 -27.36 -7.10
CA VAL A 64 -12.87 -28.53 -7.96
C VAL A 64 -13.99 -29.57 -7.87
N ASP A 65 -14.48 -29.87 -6.66
CA ASP A 65 -15.58 -30.80 -6.44
C ASP A 65 -16.89 -30.32 -7.09
N GLN A 66 -17.19 -29.02 -7.05
CA GLN A 66 -18.36 -28.47 -7.75
C GLN A 66 -18.22 -28.56 -9.27
N LEU A 67 -17.06 -28.17 -9.83
CA LEU A 67 -16.81 -28.29 -11.27
C LEU A 67 -16.93 -29.73 -11.76
N LYS A 68 -16.48 -30.70 -10.93
CA LYS A 68 -16.64 -32.14 -11.20
C LYS A 68 -18.11 -32.55 -11.21
N LYS A 69 -18.89 -32.17 -10.20
CA LYS A 69 -20.34 -32.46 -10.12
C LYS A 69 -21.10 -31.86 -11.30
N MET A 70 -20.69 -30.69 -11.78
CA MET A 70 -21.28 -30.01 -12.93
C MET A 70 -20.86 -30.60 -14.28
N GLY A 71 -19.92 -31.57 -14.32
CA GLY A 71 -19.36 -32.10 -15.56
C GLY A 71 -18.55 -31.08 -16.36
N LYS A 72 -18.07 -30.00 -15.72
CA LYS A 72 -17.29 -28.92 -16.33
C LYS A 72 -15.78 -29.03 -16.09
N LEU A 73 -15.35 -30.05 -15.36
CA LEU A 73 -13.95 -30.28 -15.03
C LEU A 73 -13.28 -31.15 -16.10
N LEU A 74 -12.26 -30.62 -16.76
CA LEU A 74 -11.47 -31.36 -17.76
C LEU A 74 -10.32 -32.15 -17.12
N ASP A 75 -9.50 -31.49 -16.30
CA ASP A 75 -8.30 -32.08 -15.69
C ASP A 75 -7.95 -31.36 -14.38
N VAL A 76 -7.28 -32.05 -13.46
CA VAL A 76 -6.78 -31.51 -12.17
C VAL A 76 -5.36 -32.01 -11.96
N ARG A 77 -4.43 -31.08 -11.73
CA ARG A 77 -3.03 -31.40 -11.45
C ARG A 77 -2.50 -30.55 -10.32
N ASP A 78 -1.62 -31.14 -9.53
CA ASP A 78 -0.82 -30.38 -8.57
C ASP A 78 0.21 -29.53 -9.32
N TYR A 79 0.40 -28.30 -8.86
CA TYR A 79 1.33 -27.35 -9.47
C TYR A 79 2.28 -26.78 -8.42
N ALA A 80 3.57 -27.05 -8.58
CA ALA A 80 4.62 -26.53 -7.71
C ALA A 80 5.19 -25.25 -8.33
N HIS A 81 5.08 -24.14 -7.59
CA HIS A 81 5.59 -22.83 -8.02
C HIS A 81 5.90 -21.93 -6.82
N ASP A 82 6.58 -20.81 -7.09
CA ASP A 82 6.74 -19.74 -6.12
C ASP A 82 5.43 -18.94 -6.01
N TYR A 83 5.00 -18.69 -4.78
CA TYR A 83 3.78 -17.93 -4.47
C TYR A 83 4.08 -16.85 -3.42
N PRO A 84 3.49 -15.65 -3.51
CA PRO A 84 3.74 -14.59 -2.54
C PRO A 84 3.08 -14.85 -1.18
N PHE A 85 3.85 -14.69 -0.11
CA PHE A 85 3.37 -14.80 1.28
C PHE A 85 3.67 -13.53 2.06
N CYS A 86 2.82 -13.22 3.04
CA CYS A 86 3.08 -12.13 3.97
C CYS A 86 4.42 -12.36 4.68
N TRP A 87 5.34 -11.40 4.59
CA TRP A 87 6.68 -11.51 5.16
C TRP A 87 6.67 -11.68 6.70
N ARG A 88 5.62 -11.18 7.36
CA ARG A 88 5.44 -11.25 8.82
C ARG A 88 4.68 -12.51 9.26
N CYS A 89 3.42 -12.66 8.84
CA CYS A 89 2.56 -13.76 9.33
C CYS A 89 2.58 -15.03 8.47
N LYS A 90 3.31 -15.04 7.34
CA LYS A 90 3.48 -16.19 6.44
C LYS A 90 2.20 -16.75 5.81
N ARG A 91 1.07 -16.04 5.89
CA ARG A 91 -0.17 -16.34 5.16
C ARG A 91 -0.02 -16.05 3.66
N ALA A 92 -0.70 -16.84 2.82
CA ALA A 92 -0.74 -16.64 1.38
C ALA A 92 -1.36 -15.27 1.06
N LEU A 93 -0.75 -14.52 0.16
CA LEU A 93 -1.30 -13.24 -0.29
C LEU A 93 -2.32 -13.45 -1.41
N LEU A 94 -3.30 -12.55 -1.48
CA LEU A 94 -4.29 -12.47 -2.54
C LEU A 94 -4.15 -11.09 -3.18
N TYR A 95 -4.00 -11.04 -4.51
CA TYR A 95 -4.20 -9.78 -5.23
C TYR A 95 -5.66 -9.39 -5.09
N TYR A 96 -5.90 -8.18 -4.60
CA TYR A 96 -7.22 -7.75 -4.19
C TYR A 96 -7.39 -6.28 -4.54
N ALA A 97 -8.37 -5.99 -5.40
CA ALA A 97 -8.70 -4.63 -5.80
C ALA A 97 -9.25 -3.84 -4.61
N ARG A 98 -8.66 -2.69 -4.33
CA ARG A 98 -9.02 -1.84 -3.20
C ARG A 98 -8.59 -0.41 -3.47
N GLU A 99 -9.24 0.53 -2.80
CA GLU A 99 -8.76 1.91 -2.76
C GLU A 99 -7.43 1.98 -2.01
N SER A 100 -6.48 2.74 -2.55
CA SER A 100 -5.18 2.98 -1.93
C SER A 100 -4.57 4.26 -2.47
N TRP A 101 -3.70 4.88 -1.67
CA TRP A 101 -2.93 6.05 -2.06
C TRP A 101 -1.58 5.62 -2.62
N PHE A 102 -1.22 6.18 -3.76
CA PHE A 102 0.03 5.89 -4.44
C PHE A 102 0.90 7.13 -4.61
N ILE A 103 2.22 6.97 -4.46
CA ILE A 103 3.18 7.89 -5.03
C ILE A 103 3.51 7.42 -6.44
N GLN A 104 3.35 8.31 -7.42
CA GLN A 104 3.63 8.02 -8.82
C GLN A 104 5.14 7.92 -9.10
N MET A 105 5.77 6.86 -8.62
CA MET A 105 7.21 6.61 -8.75
C MET A 105 7.64 6.32 -10.19
N SER A 106 6.74 5.74 -11.00
CA SER A 106 6.99 5.40 -12.40
C SER A 106 7.49 6.59 -13.22
N ARG A 107 6.99 7.80 -12.95
CA ARG A 107 7.40 9.03 -13.66
C ARG A 107 8.84 9.47 -13.37
N PHE A 108 9.43 8.98 -12.26
CA PHE A 108 10.79 9.31 -11.82
C PHE A 108 11.79 8.20 -12.17
N ARG A 109 11.40 7.21 -12.98
CA ARG A 109 12.26 6.06 -13.34
C ARG A 109 13.64 6.49 -13.84
N GLU A 110 13.69 7.45 -14.76
CA GLU A 110 14.97 7.91 -15.34
C GLU A 110 15.83 8.64 -14.30
N ASP A 111 15.24 9.54 -13.50
CA ASP A 111 15.96 10.26 -12.43
C ASP A 111 16.52 9.30 -11.37
N LEU A 112 15.76 8.25 -11.03
CA LEU A 112 16.19 7.20 -10.09
C LEU A 112 17.39 6.41 -10.64
N LEU A 113 17.35 6.04 -11.92
CA LEU A 113 18.46 5.34 -12.58
C LEU A 113 19.71 6.21 -12.68
N GLU A 114 19.55 7.49 -13.06
CA GLU A 114 20.66 8.45 -13.14
C GLU A 114 21.29 8.69 -11.77
N THR A 115 20.48 8.86 -10.73
CA THR A 115 20.95 9.07 -9.36
C THR A 115 21.65 7.83 -8.83
N ASN A 116 21.08 6.64 -9.04
CA ASN A 116 21.70 5.37 -8.65
C ASN A 116 23.08 5.15 -9.32
N ALA A 117 23.26 5.60 -10.57
CA ALA A 117 24.54 5.49 -11.26
C ALA A 117 25.66 6.33 -10.63
N LYS A 118 25.30 7.38 -9.86
CA LYS A 118 26.25 8.23 -9.11
C LYS A 118 26.67 7.61 -7.77
N VAL A 119 25.93 6.62 -7.27
CA VAL A 119 26.19 5.97 -5.97
C VAL A 119 27.35 4.97 -6.09
N ASN A 120 28.30 5.05 -5.17
CA ASN A 120 29.41 4.10 -5.07
C ASN A 120 29.01 2.83 -4.29
N TRP A 121 28.34 1.89 -4.95
CA TRP A 121 27.92 0.63 -4.35
C TRP A 121 29.08 -0.31 -4.03
N VAL A 122 29.06 -0.92 -2.85
CA VAL A 122 29.99 -1.99 -2.44
C VAL A 122 29.20 -3.23 -2.02
N PRO A 123 29.24 -4.34 -2.79
CA PRO A 123 29.92 -4.50 -4.07
C PRO A 123 29.19 -3.80 -5.23
N LYS A 124 29.96 -3.33 -6.23
CA LYS A 124 29.45 -2.54 -7.37
C LYS A 124 28.29 -3.20 -8.12
N MET A 125 28.29 -4.52 -8.20
CA MET A 125 27.24 -5.28 -8.91
C MET A 125 25.85 -5.15 -8.28
N ILE A 126 25.71 -4.66 -7.05
CA ILE A 126 24.38 -4.41 -6.44
C ILE A 126 23.67 -3.26 -7.14
N GLY A 127 24.38 -2.15 -7.37
CA GLY A 127 23.83 -0.95 -7.99
C GLY A 127 23.38 -1.17 -9.43
N THR A 128 24.19 -1.87 -10.24
CA THR A 128 23.83 -2.20 -11.64
C THR A 128 22.94 -3.44 -11.74
N GLY A 129 22.97 -4.32 -10.75
CA GLY A 129 22.24 -5.58 -10.73
C GLY A 129 20.94 -5.46 -9.95
N ARG A 130 20.92 -6.00 -8.72
CA ARG A 130 19.70 -6.20 -7.93
C ARG A 130 18.87 -4.93 -7.73
N PHE A 131 19.53 -3.79 -7.48
CA PHE A 131 18.87 -2.51 -7.26
C PHE A 131 18.53 -1.81 -8.59
N GLY A 132 19.50 -1.71 -9.51
CA GLY A 132 19.28 -1.15 -10.84
C GLY A 132 18.12 -1.81 -11.62
N ASN A 133 18.06 -3.15 -11.63
CA ASN A 133 16.97 -3.90 -12.27
C ASN A 133 15.60 -3.67 -11.63
N PHE A 134 15.56 -3.22 -10.38
CA PHE A 134 14.31 -2.87 -9.70
C PHE A 134 13.86 -1.46 -10.04
N LEU A 135 14.78 -0.51 -10.03
CA LEU A 135 14.50 0.86 -10.48
C LEU A 135 14.05 0.89 -11.93
N ASP A 136 14.66 0.07 -12.79
CA ASP A 136 14.29 -0.08 -14.20
C ASP A 136 12.83 -0.53 -14.41
N LYS A 137 12.25 -1.23 -13.43
CA LYS A 137 10.86 -1.70 -13.44
C LYS A 137 10.06 -1.10 -12.29
N VAL A 138 10.44 0.09 -11.83
CA VAL A 138 9.80 0.75 -10.69
C VAL A 138 8.32 0.94 -10.99
N ARG A 139 7.50 0.52 -10.04
CA ARG A 139 6.05 0.70 -10.07
C ARG A 139 5.67 1.79 -9.08
N ASP A 140 4.47 2.34 -9.25
CA ASP A 140 3.93 3.30 -8.30
C ASP A 140 3.83 2.68 -6.92
N TRP A 141 4.23 3.44 -5.90
CA TRP A 141 4.36 2.95 -4.55
C TRP A 141 3.04 3.14 -3.81
N ALA A 142 2.36 2.05 -3.49
CA ALA A 142 1.22 2.07 -2.58
C ALA A 142 1.68 2.46 -1.17
N ILE A 143 1.40 3.70 -0.75
CA ILE A 143 1.85 4.25 0.54
C ILE A 143 0.83 4.13 1.65
N SER A 144 -0.47 4.02 1.35
CA SER A 144 -1.48 3.94 2.40
C SER A 144 -1.53 2.57 3.06
N ARG A 145 -1.81 2.56 4.36
CA ARG A 145 -1.98 1.36 5.18
C ARG A 145 -3.20 1.56 6.07
N GLU A 146 -4.14 0.62 6.03
CA GLU A 146 -5.24 0.55 7.00
C GLU A 146 -4.75 -0.09 8.30
N ARG A 147 -4.06 0.72 9.11
CA ARG A 147 -3.49 0.32 10.40
C ARG A 147 -3.75 1.42 11.43
N PHE A 148 -3.48 1.08 12.69
CA PHE A 148 -3.71 1.98 13.82
C PHE A 148 -2.46 2.77 14.22
N TRP A 149 -1.28 2.14 14.16
CA TRP A 149 -0.02 2.71 14.60
C TRP A 149 0.90 3.01 13.42
N GLY A 150 1.14 4.30 13.18
CA GLY A 150 1.96 4.84 12.09
C GLY A 150 1.63 6.32 11.88
N THR A 151 2.45 7.00 11.08
CA THR A 151 2.24 8.40 10.71
C THR A 151 0.90 8.55 9.97
N PRO A 152 -0.08 9.32 10.47
CA PRO A 152 -1.34 9.53 9.78
C PRO A 152 -1.13 10.20 8.42
N LEU A 153 -1.78 9.69 7.36
CA LEU A 153 -1.75 10.32 6.04
C LEU A 153 -2.49 11.67 6.13
N PRO A 154 -1.83 12.83 5.88
CA PRO A 154 -2.38 14.13 6.25
C PRO A 154 -3.30 14.71 5.16
N ILE A 155 -4.24 13.89 4.66
CA ILE A 155 -5.18 14.27 3.61
C ILE A 155 -6.58 14.35 4.19
N TRP A 156 -7.20 15.53 4.08
CA TRP A 156 -8.60 15.77 4.41
C TRP A 156 -9.44 15.70 3.15
N ILE A 157 -10.56 15.00 3.23
CA ILE A 157 -11.53 14.79 2.15
C ILE A 157 -12.82 15.48 2.54
N CYS A 158 -13.39 16.26 1.62
CA CYS A 158 -14.65 16.95 1.86
C CYS A 158 -15.82 15.96 1.97
N ASN A 159 -16.68 16.17 2.97
CA ASN A 159 -17.88 15.35 3.18
C ASN A 159 -18.98 15.63 2.15
N ASP A 160 -18.88 16.74 1.44
CA ASP A 160 -19.75 17.05 0.30
C ASP A 160 -19.25 16.35 -0.96
N ARG A 161 -20.00 15.32 -1.38
CA ARG A 161 -19.68 14.47 -2.53
C ARG A 161 -19.66 15.23 -3.86
N GLU A 162 -20.43 16.30 -3.98
CA GLU A 162 -20.42 17.15 -5.18
C GLU A 162 -19.14 17.99 -5.26
N CYS A 163 -18.60 18.38 -4.09
CA CYS A 163 -17.35 19.14 -4.02
C CYS A 163 -16.13 18.24 -4.29
N ASN A 164 -16.10 17.05 -3.69
CA ASN A 164 -15.01 16.05 -3.79
C ASN A 164 -13.59 16.63 -3.63
N HIS A 165 -13.47 17.74 -2.88
CA HIS A 165 -12.19 18.39 -2.70
C HIS A 165 -11.34 17.62 -1.69
N MET A 166 -10.08 17.42 -2.03
CA MET A 166 -9.06 16.83 -1.16
C MET A 166 -7.97 17.86 -0.88
N LEU A 167 -7.52 17.93 0.37
CA LEU A 167 -6.53 18.88 0.83
C LEU A 167 -5.46 18.15 1.66
N ALA A 168 -4.20 18.27 1.25
CA ALA A 168 -3.07 17.78 2.03
C ALA A 168 -2.58 18.89 2.98
N ILE A 169 -2.43 18.57 4.26
CA ILE A 169 -1.96 19.49 5.29
C ILE A 169 -0.47 19.26 5.53
N GLY A 170 0.33 20.31 5.38
CA GLY A 170 1.79 20.26 5.43
C GLY A 170 2.41 20.63 6.78
N SER A 171 1.64 21.17 7.73
CA SER A 171 2.17 21.54 9.06
C SER A 171 1.10 21.59 10.16
N TYR A 172 1.54 21.56 11.42
CA TYR A 172 0.64 21.74 12.56
C TYR A 172 0.01 23.14 12.63
N GLU A 173 0.73 24.19 12.20
CA GLU A 173 0.17 25.55 12.17
C GLU A 173 -0.87 25.71 11.06
N GLU A 174 -0.67 25.07 9.92
CA GLU A 174 -1.69 24.99 8.86
C GLU A 174 -2.92 24.23 9.34
N LEU A 175 -2.75 23.07 9.99
CA LEU A 175 -3.86 22.30 10.56
C LEU A 175 -4.65 23.14 11.57
N LYS A 176 -3.96 23.80 12.50
CA LYS A 176 -4.57 24.69 13.49
C LYS A 176 -5.38 25.77 12.79
N THR A 177 -4.81 26.48 11.82
CA THR A 177 -5.49 27.57 11.10
C THR A 177 -6.75 27.12 10.36
N LEU A 178 -6.74 25.91 9.80
CA LEU A 178 -7.86 25.38 9.00
C LEU A 178 -8.88 24.59 9.83
N SER A 179 -8.48 24.09 10.99
CA SER A 179 -9.35 23.33 11.88
C SER A 179 -10.45 24.20 12.49
N LYS A 180 -11.60 23.58 12.73
CA LYS A 180 -12.68 24.23 13.48
C LYS A 180 -12.25 24.45 14.92
N GLY A 181 -12.12 25.71 15.33
CA GLY A 181 -11.77 26.09 16.69
C GLY A 181 -10.26 26.20 16.96
N ASN A 182 -9.43 26.24 15.92
CA ASN A 182 -7.97 26.39 16.04
C ASN A 182 -7.32 25.31 16.93
N VAL A 183 -7.63 24.05 16.64
CA VAL A 183 -7.23 22.88 17.43
C VAL A 183 -5.71 22.75 17.46
N VAL A 184 -5.18 22.55 18.67
CA VAL A 184 -3.81 22.16 18.93
C VAL A 184 -3.86 20.87 19.74
N LEU A 185 -3.15 19.84 19.29
CA LEU A 185 -3.12 18.53 19.93
C LEU A 185 -1.79 18.36 20.66
N GLU A 186 -1.79 17.63 21.77
CA GLU A 186 -0.55 17.17 22.41
C GLU A 186 0.11 16.05 21.60
N ASP A 187 -0.69 15.27 20.89
CA ASP A 187 -0.26 14.17 20.05
C ASP A 187 -1.11 14.11 18.78
N TYR A 188 -0.44 14.07 17.63
CA TYR A 188 -1.05 14.05 16.30
C TYR A 188 -1.22 12.64 15.72
N HIS A 189 -1.08 11.58 16.53
CA HIS A 189 -1.39 10.23 16.11
C HIS A 189 -2.88 9.98 15.86
N LYS A 190 -3.15 8.91 15.11
CA LYS A 190 -4.44 8.57 14.51
C LYS A 190 -5.67 8.79 15.42
N PRO A 191 -5.74 8.31 16.68
CA PRO A 191 -6.96 8.46 17.46
C PRO A 191 -7.35 9.92 17.73
N MET A 192 -6.37 10.81 17.90
CA MET A 192 -6.59 12.21 18.23
C MET A 192 -6.80 13.03 16.96
N ILE A 193 -5.97 12.83 15.93
CA ILE A 193 -6.05 13.63 14.70
C ILE A 193 -7.29 13.30 13.86
N ASP A 194 -7.85 12.10 13.97
CA ASP A 194 -9.07 11.69 13.26
C ASP A 194 -10.32 12.47 13.71
N GLU A 195 -10.31 13.03 14.93
CA GLU A 195 -11.39 13.85 15.46
C GLU A 195 -11.36 15.31 14.94
N VAL A 196 -10.25 15.71 14.29
CA VAL A 196 -10.06 17.10 13.84
C VAL A 196 -10.81 17.35 12.52
N LEU A 197 -11.86 18.16 12.61
CA LEU A 197 -12.62 18.64 11.46
C LEU A 197 -12.02 19.93 10.90
N ILE A 198 -11.90 19.99 9.58
CA ILE A 198 -11.49 21.18 8.83
C ILE A 198 -12.68 21.72 8.03
N SER A 199 -12.76 23.03 7.85
CA SER A 199 -13.73 23.64 6.93
C SER A 199 -13.19 23.66 5.51
N CYS A 200 -13.91 23.02 4.58
CA CYS A 200 -13.52 22.95 3.18
C CYS A 200 -13.34 24.36 2.58
N PRO A 201 -12.17 24.68 1.99
CA PRO A 201 -11.95 26.03 1.45
C PRO A 201 -12.90 26.34 0.28
N LYS A 202 -13.39 25.31 -0.43
CA LYS A 202 -14.24 25.41 -1.63
C LYS A 202 -15.73 25.57 -1.31
N CYS A 203 -16.32 24.65 -0.55
CA CYS A 203 -17.77 24.63 -0.28
C CYS A 203 -18.16 24.89 1.19
N LYS A 204 -17.17 25.08 2.08
CA LYS A 204 -17.35 25.30 3.52
C LYS A 204 -17.91 24.13 4.33
N SER A 205 -18.30 23.03 3.68
CA SER A 205 -18.64 21.77 4.35
C SER A 205 -17.46 21.19 5.13
N ASP A 206 -17.77 20.29 6.05
CA ASP A 206 -16.78 19.63 6.88
C ASP A 206 -15.90 18.71 6.04
N MET A 207 -14.63 18.61 6.42
CA MET A 207 -13.69 17.65 5.88
C MET A 207 -13.20 16.75 7.01
N ASN A 208 -13.07 15.46 6.71
CA ASN A 208 -12.46 14.47 7.58
C ASN A 208 -11.14 13.99 6.99
N ARG A 209 -10.18 13.67 7.85
CA ARG A 209 -8.95 13.00 7.42
C ARG A 209 -9.29 11.62 6.85
N THR A 210 -8.59 11.22 5.80
CA THR A 210 -8.60 9.83 5.31
C THR A 210 -8.15 8.88 6.43
N PRO A 211 -8.72 7.68 6.58
CA PRO A 211 -8.44 6.84 7.75
C PRO A 211 -7.02 6.25 7.78
N GLU A 212 -6.31 6.20 6.67
CA GLU A 212 -5.06 5.46 6.51
C GLU A 212 -3.87 6.12 7.22
N VAL A 213 -2.91 5.28 7.59
CA VAL A 213 -1.56 5.69 7.99
C VAL A 213 -0.59 5.39 6.85
N ILE A 214 0.61 5.95 6.93
CA ILE A 214 1.65 5.80 5.92
C ILE A 214 2.43 4.49 6.12
N ASP A 215 2.95 3.93 5.03
CA ASP A 215 3.92 2.84 5.02
C ASP A 215 5.20 3.17 5.81
N CYS A 216 5.66 2.28 6.68
CA CYS A 216 6.82 2.58 7.54
C CYS A 216 8.15 2.74 6.80
N TRP A 217 8.23 2.26 5.54
CA TRP A 217 9.36 2.55 4.67
C TRP A 217 9.43 4.03 4.25
N TYR A 218 8.30 4.73 4.23
CA TYR A 218 8.29 6.18 4.04
C TYR A 218 8.89 6.90 5.25
N ASP A 219 8.51 6.51 6.47
CA ASP A 219 9.06 7.10 7.70
C ASP A 219 10.58 6.94 7.76
N SER A 220 11.08 5.74 7.49
CA SER A 220 12.52 5.47 7.47
C SER A 220 13.24 6.12 6.28
N GLY A 221 12.60 6.22 5.12
CA GLY A 221 13.13 6.93 3.95
C GLY A 221 13.18 8.46 4.15
N ALA A 222 12.32 9.02 4.99
CA ALA A 222 12.30 10.45 5.34
C ALA A 222 13.38 10.83 6.37
N ALA A 223 14.04 9.85 7.00
CA ALA A 223 15.04 10.07 8.04
C ALA A 223 16.09 11.14 7.71
N PRO A 224 16.64 11.26 6.48
CA PRO A 224 17.68 12.26 6.18
C PRO A 224 17.28 13.71 6.44
N PHE A 225 15.98 14.03 6.41
CA PHE A 225 15.48 15.40 6.65
C PHE A 225 14.56 15.49 7.87
N ALA A 226 13.73 14.46 8.12
CA ALA A 226 12.76 14.47 9.21
C ALA A 226 13.41 14.56 10.60
N GLN A 227 14.59 13.93 10.78
CA GLN A 227 15.31 13.97 12.06
C GLN A 227 15.78 15.38 12.47
N TYR A 228 15.86 16.31 11.50
CA TYR A 228 16.28 17.70 11.72
C TYR A 228 15.11 18.66 11.79
N HIS A 229 13.86 18.17 11.79
CA HIS A 229 12.65 18.98 11.71
C HIS A 229 12.62 19.88 10.46
N TYR A 230 13.29 19.47 9.38
CA TYR A 230 13.21 20.14 8.08
C TYR A 230 11.79 20.00 7.51
N PRO A 231 11.21 21.04 6.89
CA PRO A 231 11.81 22.32 6.52
C PRO A 231 11.65 23.45 7.57
N PHE A 232 11.13 23.15 8.77
CA PHE A 232 10.78 24.15 9.78
C PHE A 232 12.00 24.65 10.56
N GLU A 233 12.93 23.74 10.87
CA GLU A 233 14.19 24.03 11.55
C GLU A 233 15.36 23.42 10.79
N ASN A 234 16.58 23.87 11.11
CA ASN A 234 17.84 23.33 10.57
C ASN A 234 17.92 23.29 9.03
N LYS A 235 17.17 24.15 8.36
CA LYS A 235 17.11 24.21 6.89
C LYS A 235 18.49 24.40 6.26
N GLU A 236 19.30 25.31 6.79
CA GLU A 236 20.65 25.56 6.30
C GLU A 236 21.58 24.35 6.48
N LEU A 237 21.40 23.56 7.54
CA LEU A 237 22.20 22.35 7.77
C LEU A 237 21.93 21.30 6.68
N VAL A 238 20.67 21.14 6.28
CA VAL A 238 20.25 20.20 5.24
C VAL A 238 20.63 20.73 3.85
N ASP A 239 20.25 21.97 3.53
CA ASP A 239 20.42 22.54 2.18
C ASP A 239 21.88 22.80 1.79
N ASN A 240 22.73 23.14 2.76
CA ASN A 240 24.14 23.49 2.49
C ASN A 240 25.09 22.28 2.57
N GLY A 241 24.58 21.05 2.60
CA GLY A 241 25.43 19.85 2.57
C GLY A 241 25.94 19.37 3.94
N GLY A 242 25.45 19.93 5.05
CA GLY A 242 25.91 19.53 6.39
C GLY A 242 25.28 18.24 6.91
N ALA A 243 24.04 17.95 6.52
CA ALA A 243 23.30 16.74 6.89
C ALA A 243 22.89 15.85 5.71
N TYR A 244 22.79 16.42 4.50
CA TYR A 244 22.42 15.71 3.28
C TYR A 244 23.15 16.32 2.07
N PRO A 245 23.69 15.53 1.13
CA PRO A 245 23.69 14.07 1.08
C PRO A 245 24.61 13.41 2.13
N VAL A 246 24.31 12.16 2.51
CA VAL A 246 25.10 11.38 3.47
C VAL A 246 26.28 10.69 2.76
N ASP A 247 27.47 10.70 3.38
CA ASP A 247 28.68 10.12 2.79
C ASP A 247 28.69 8.59 2.74
N PHE A 248 28.08 7.91 3.73
CA PHE A 248 28.15 6.47 3.87
C PHE A 248 26.97 5.88 4.64
N ILE A 249 26.45 4.75 4.15
CA ILE A 249 25.49 3.87 4.83
C ILE A 249 25.90 2.41 4.64
N ALA A 250 25.57 1.55 5.60
CA ALA A 250 25.88 0.12 5.53
C ALA A 250 24.79 -0.73 6.19
N GLU A 251 23.97 -1.37 5.37
CA GLU A 251 22.90 -2.26 5.81
C GLU A 251 22.96 -3.62 5.11
N GLY A 252 22.09 -4.54 5.53
CA GLY A 252 21.92 -5.85 4.91
C GLY A 252 21.47 -5.79 3.45
N MET A 253 21.77 -6.84 2.69
CA MET A 253 21.39 -6.96 1.27
C MET A 253 19.87 -6.90 1.04
N ASP A 254 19.07 -7.28 2.04
CA ASP A 254 17.62 -7.16 2.05
C ASP A 254 17.14 -5.71 1.88
N GLN A 255 17.94 -4.71 2.26
CA GLN A 255 17.58 -3.29 2.12
C GLN A 255 17.50 -2.79 0.68
N THR A 256 17.97 -3.56 -0.30
CA THR A 256 17.71 -3.31 -1.74
C THR A 256 16.22 -3.37 -2.15
N ARG A 257 15.34 -3.71 -1.20
CA ARG A 257 13.88 -3.75 -1.33
C ARG A 257 13.19 -3.08 -0.12
N GLY A 258 13.93 -2.25 0.62
CA GLY A 258 13.51 -1.65 1.88
C GLY A 258 14.00 -0.21 1.97
N TRP A 259 14.99 0.03 2.83
CA TRP A 259 15.46 1.39 3.14
C TRP A 259 16.32 2.05 2.06
N PHE A 260 17.05 1.28 1.25
CA PHE A 260 17.80 1.84 0.10
C PHE A 260 16.86 2.24 -1.03
#